data_AF-A0A0D7E2L6-F1
#
_entry.id   AF-A0A0D7E2L6-F1
#
_cell.length_a   1.000
_cell.length_b   1.000
_cell.length_c   1.000
_cell.angle_alpha   90.00
_cell.angle_beta   90.00
_cell.angle_gamma   90.00
#
_symmetry.space_group_name_H-M   'P 1'
#
loop_
_entity.id
_entity.type
_entity.pdbx_description
1 polymer ?
#
loop_
_entity_poly.entity_id
_entity_poly.type
_entity_poly.pdbx_seq_one_letter_code
_entity_poly.pdbx_strand_id
1 'polypeptide(L)'
;LVYLQEPGRFRGPRDHWEVGVRASEGVVERLFPDAMEMRVLLTHMRPEVARGHLWPILPDARKCSALGYRNRGGTLDEFGMQFANRASWANVLAACARLRNVPRTALLTRDEAAAVAGRGDPQILRGDA
;
A
#
# COMPACT_ATOMS: atom_id res chain seq x y z
N LEU A 1 8.75 5.19 6.56
CA LEU A 1 7.29 5.07 6.39
C LEU A 1 6.71 6.48 6.25
N VAL A 2 5.71 6.68 5.40
CA VAL A 2 5.03 7.96 5.23
C VAL A 2 3.56 7.76 5.55
N TYR A 3 3.04 8.55 6.50
CA TYR A 3 1.61 8.60 6.82
C TYR A 3 0.99 9.78 6.08
N LEU A 4 0.06 9.48 5.18
CA LEU A 4 -0.52 10.48 4.28
C LEU A 4 -1.97 10.77 4.66
N GLN A 5 -2.19 11.86 5.39
CA GLN A 5 -3.53 12.27 5.83
C GLN A 5 -4.30 13.07 4.76
N GLU A 6 -3.59 13.89 3.98
CA GLU A 6 -4.18 14.73 2.93
C GLU A 6 -3.73 14.28 1.52
N PRO A 7 -4.14 13.09 1.05
CA PRO A 7 -3.70 12.56 -0.25
C PRO A 7 -4.07 13.48 -1.42
N GLY A 8 -5.15 14.27 -1.28
CA GLY A 8 -5.57 15.25 -2.28
C GLY A 8 -4.55 16.35 -2.59
N ARG A 9 -3.54 16.56 -1.72
CA ARG A 9 -2.46 17.53 -1.96
C ARG A 9 -1.32 16.99 -2.84
N PHE A 10 -1.29 15.68 -3.09
CA PHE A 10 -0.21 14.98 -3.82
C PHE A 10 -0.65 14.41 -5.17
N ARG A 11 -1.88 14.70 -5.60
CA ARG A 11 -2.38 14.36 -6.93
C ARG A 11 -2.03 15.43 -7.95
N GLY A 12 -2.21 15.11 -9.23
CA GLY A 12 -2.21 16.11 -10.29
C GLY A 12 -3.38 17.09 -10.08
N PRO A 13 -3.13 18.41 -10.05
CA PRO A 13 -4.20 19.39 -9.99
C PRO A 13 -5.02 19.36 -11.30
N ARG A 14 -6.33 19.60 -11.19
CA ARG A 14 -7.27 19.61 -12.32
C ARG A 14 -7.62 21.03 -12.77
N ASP A 15 -7.48 22.00 -11.86
CA ASP A 15 -7.78 23.41 -12.09
C ASP A 15 -6.82 24.31 -11.29
N HIS A 16 -6.99 25.63 -11.45
CA HIS A 16 -6.15 26.62 -10.79
C HIS A 16 -6.38 26.73 -9.27
N TRP A 17 -7.57 26.37 -8.77
CA TRP A 17 -7.85 26.36 -7.33
C TRP A 17 -7.05 25.25 -6.65
N GLU A 18 -6.98 24.10 -7.29
CA GLU A 18 -6.24 22.94 -6.80
C GLU A 18 -4.72 23.13 -6.82
N VAL A 19 -4.21 23.92 -7.77
CA VAL A 19 -2.79 24.33 -7.78
C VAL A 19 -2.43 25.04 -6.46
N GLY A 20 -3.33 25.90 -5.95
CA GLY A 20 -3.09 26.69 -4.73
C GLY A 20 -3.03 25.88 -3.43
N VAL A 21 -3.58 24.66 -3.40
CA VAL A 21 -3.62 23.80 -2.19
C VAL A 21 -2.67 22.59 -2.28
N ARG A 22 -2.02 22.39 -3.42
CA ARG A 22 -1.06 21.30 -3.64
C ARG A 22 0.09 21.36 -2.66
N ALA A 23 0.66 20.21 -2.30
CA ALA A 23 1.92 20.15 -1.56
C ALA A 23 3.03 20.85 -2.38
N SER A 24 3.92 21.58 -1.70
CA SER A 24 5.07 22.19 -2.37
C SER A 24 6.02 21.12 -2.88
N GLU A 25 6.79 21.44 -3.92
CA GLU A 25 7.76 20.50 -4.52
C GLU A 25 8.77 19.99 -3.48
N GLY A 26 9.25 20.87 -2.58
CA GLY A 26 10.14 20.45 -1.49
C GLY A 26 9.51 19.48 -0.49
N VAL A 27 8.19 19.55 -0.25
CA VAL A 27 7.48 18.56 0.57
C VAL A 27 7.31 17.25 -0.17
N VAL A 28 6.99 17.30 -1.46
CA VAL A 28 6.87 16.11 -2.32
C VAL A 28 8.21 15.38 -2.38
N GLU A 29 9.32 16.06 -2.66
CA GLU A 29 10.64 15.45 -2.75
C GLU A 29 11.10 14.86 -1.40
N ARG A 30 10.85 15.55 -0.28
CA ARG A 30 11.19 15.04 1.04
C ARG A 30 10.43 13.76 1.40
N LEU A 31 9.15 13.65 1.03
CA LEU A 31 8.30 12.51 1.40
C LEU A 31 8.33 11.38 0.38
N PHE A 32 8.47 11.72 -0.90
CA PHE A 32 8.38 10.82 -2.03
C PHE A 32 9.53 11.09 -3.02
N PRO A 33 10.80 10.99 -2.58
CA PRO A 33 11.95 11.30 -3.42
C PRO A 33 12.00 10.37 -4.63
N ASP A 34 12.41 10.90 -5.78
CA ASP A 34 12.48 10.12 -7.03
C ASP A 34 13.49 8.96 -6.95
N ALA A 35 14.51 9.08 -6.11
CA ALA A 35 15.45 7.99 -5.80
C ALA A 35 14.77 6.76 -5.18
N MET A 36 13.60 6.92 -4.53
CA MET A 36 12.80 5.82 -4.00
C MET A 36 11.77 5.36 -5.03
N GLU A 37 12.24 4.63 -6.04
CA GLU A 37 11.40 4.22 -7.17
C GLU A 37 10.37 3.14 -6.81
N MET A 38 10.69 2.26 -5.85
CA MET A 38 9.78 1.21 -5.39
C MET A 38 8.91 1.70 -4.25
N ARG A 39 7.59 1.74 -4.48
CA ARG A 39 6.65 2.30 -3.50
C ARG A 39 5.46 1.37 -3.27
N VAL A 40 5.10 1.15 -2.01
CA VAL A 40 3.87 0.44 -1.64
C VAL A 40 2.94 1.42 -0.94
N LEU A 41 1.78 1.67 -1.53
CA LEU A 41 0.68 2.38 -0.91
C LEU A 41 -0.23 1.38 -0.21
N LEU A 42 -0.50 1.60 1.08
CA LEU A 42 -1.61 0.98 1.80
C LEU A 42 -2.69 2.05 2.02
N THR A 43 -3.91 1.80 1.60
CA THR A 43 -5.02 2.76 1.69
C THR A 43 -6.28 2.11 2.26
N HIS A 44 -7.10 2.90 2.95
CA HIS A 44 -8.44 2.50 3.35
C HIS A 44 -9.40 2.36 2.14
N MET A 45 -9.11 3.07 1.04
CA MET A 45 -9.95 3.10 -0.16
C MET A 45 -9.75 1.86 -1.04
N ARG A 46 -10.48 1.82 -2.16
CA ARG A 46 -10.15 0.93 -3.28
C ARG A 46 -8.77 1.29 -3.85
N PRO A 47 -7.81 0.36 -3.90
CA PRO A 47 -6.42 0.67 -4.25
C PRO A 47 -6.25 1.18 -5.69
N GLU A 48 -7.06 0.69 -6.63
CA GLU A 48 -7.05 1.13 -8.02
C GLU A 48 -7.43 2.61 -8.18
N VAL A 49 -8.43 3.06 -7.42
CA VAL A 49 -8.90 4.46 -7.41
C VAL A 49 -7.87 5.36 -6.73
N ALA A 50 -7.36 4.94 -5.57
CA ALA A 50 -6.34 5.69 -4.84
C ALA A 50 -5.06 5.88 -5.69
N ARG A 51 -4.59 4.82 -6.36
CA ARG A 51 -3.45 4.91 -7.27
C ARG A 51 -3.74 5.84 -8.45
N GLY A 52 -4.94 5.78 -9.03
CA GLY A 52 -5.33 6.66 -10.14
C GLY A 52 -5.24 8.14 -9.76
N HIS A 53 -5.71 8.51 -8.57
CA HIS A 53 -5.55 9.88 -8.07
C HIS A 53 -4.11 10.23 -7.71
N LEU A 54 -3.38 9.29 -7.10
CA LEU A 54 -2.03 9.49 -6.58
C LEU A 54 -0.94 9.09 -7.58
N TRP A 55 -1.25 9.07 -8.88
CA TRP A 55 -0.29 8.70 -9.93
C TRP A 55 1.02 9.51 -9.88
N PRO A 56 1.07 10.81 -9.48
CA PRO A 56 2.35 11.53 -9.42
C PRO A 56 3.32 10.95 -8.39
N ILE A 57 2.80 10.43 -7.27
CA ILE A 57 3.63 9.80 -6.22
C ILE A 57 3.70 8.27 -6.36
N LEU A 58 3.01 7.68 -7.35
CA LEU A 58 3.03 6.25 -7.69
C LEU A 58 3.15 6.02 -9.22
N PRO A 59 4.18 6.59 -9.87
CA PRO A 59 4.19 6.76 -11.33
C PRO A 59 4.35 5.46 -12.12
N ASP A 60 5.22 4.54 -11.70
CA ASP A 60 5.49 3.30 -12.44
C ASP A 60 4.70 2.11 -11.85
N ALA A 61 3.76 1.56 -12.62
CA ALA A 61 2.96 0.39 -12.23
C ALA A 61 3.79 -0.89 -11.98
N ARG A 62 5.00 -0.98 -12.54
CA ARG A 62 5.92 -2.10 -12.36
C ARG A 62 6.71 -1.98 -11.07
N LYS A 63 6.99 -0.75 -10.62
CA LYS A 63 7.75 -0.45 -9.40
C LYS A 63 6.87 -0.07 -8.21
N CYS A 64 5.59 0.24 -8.43
CA CYS A 64 4.64 0.61 -7.39
C CYS A 64 3.57 -0.47 -7.16
N SER A 65 3.07 -0.56 -5.93
CA SER A 65 1.94 -1.42 -5.56
C SER A 65 0.95 -0.63 -4.71
N ALA A 66 -0.35 -0.84 -4.92
CA ALA A 66 -1.40 -0.28 -4.06
C ALA A 66 -2.22 -1.43 -3.46
N LEU A 67 -2.41 -1.39 -2.14
CA LEU A 67 -3.18 -2.34 -1.34
C LEU A 67 -4.28 -1.58 -0.61
N GLY A 68 -5.44 -2.21 -0.43
CA GLY A 68 -6.58 -1.57 0.23
C GLY A 68 -7.83 -2.42 0.13
N TYR A 69 -9.00 -1.79 0.16
CA TYR A 69 -10.28 -2.48 0.11
C TYR A 69 -10.52 -3.15 -1.25
N ARG A 70 -10.78 -4.47 -1.23
CA ARG A 70 -10.99 -5.32 -2.41
C ARG A 70 -12.40 -5.89 -2.49
N ASN A 71 -13.35 -5.25 -1.81
CA ASN A 71 -14.73 -5.73 -1.74
C ASN A 71 -14.84 -7.15 -1.16
N ARG A 72 -13.97 -7.46 -0.18
CA ARG A 72 -14.02 -8.72 0.60
C ARG A 72 -14.40 -8.39 2.03
N GLY A 73 -15.28 -9.19 2.62
CA GLY A 73 -15.78 -8.96 3.97
C GLY A 73 -16.80 -9.99 4.40
N GLY A 74 -17.42 -9.73 5.55
CA GLY A 74 -18.36 -10.57 6.27
C GLY A 74 -18.40 -10.12 7.73
N THR A 75 -18.92 -10.95 8.62
CA THR A 75 -18.83 -10.71 10.08
C THR A 75 -17.45 -11.12 10.59
N LEU A 76 -16.44 -10.33 10.25
CA LEU A 76 -15.03 -10.53 10.62
C LEU A 76 -14.59 -9.42 11.59
N ASP A 77 -13.58 -9.72 12.41
CA ASP A 77 -12.89 -8.71 13.21
C ASP A 77 -11.94 -7.86 12.33
N GLU A 78 -11.25 -6.89 12.94
CA GLU A 78 -10.33 -6.00 12.24
C GLU A 78 -9.27 -6.78 11.45
N PHE A 79 -8.60 -7.74 12.10
CA PHE A 79 -7.60 -8.58 11.47
C PHE A 79 -8.17 -9.37 10.29
N GLY A 80 -9.32 -10.03 10.49
CA GLY A 80 -10.00 -10.79 9.45
C GLY A 80 -10.37 -9.92 8.26
N MET A 81 -10.87 -8.70 8.49
CA MET A 81 -11.17 -7.73 7.44
C MET A 81 -9.91 -7.31 6.66
N GLN A 82 -8.80 -7.01 7.35
CA GLN A 82 -7.54 -6.67 6.69
C GLN A 82 -6.98 -7.84 5.87
N PHE A 83 -6.96 -9.05 6.44
CA PHE A 83 -6.46 -10.24 5.77
C PHE A 83 -7.31 -10.60 4.54
N ALA A 84 -8.64 -10.57 4.65
CA ALA A 84 -9.55 -10.84 3.54
C ALA A 84 -9.36 -9.88 2.36
N ASN A 85 -9.01 -8.61 2.64
CA ASN A 85 -8.72 -7.61 1.64
C ASN A 85 -7.24 -7.61 1.17
N ARG A 86 -6.41 -8.52 1.68
CA ARG A 86 -4.96 -8.57 1.45
C ARG A 86 -4.26 -7.25 1.80
N ALA A 87 -4.66 -6.67 2.93
CA ALA A 87 -4.24 -5.35 3.40
C ALA A 87 -3.53 -5.43 4.77
N SER A 88 -3.13 -6.61 5.24
CA SER A 88 -2.35 -6.76 6.48
C SER A 88 -0.88 -6.39 6.28
N TRP A 89 -0.13 -6.25 7.38
CA TRP A 89 1.32 -6.01 7.37
C TRP A 89 2.08 -7.06 6.53
N ALA A 90 1.69 -8.33 6.61
CA ALA A 90 2.33 -9.41 5.86
C ALA A 90 2.04 -9.32 4.36
N ASN A 91 0.87 -8.81 3.97
CA ASN A 91 0.57 -8.52 2.56
C ASN A 91 1.39 -7.34 2.03
N VAL A 92 1.66 -6.33 2.87
CA VAL A 92 2.59 -5.23 2.52
C VAL A 92 3.99 -5.78 2.26
N LEU A 93 4.52 -6.62 3.15
CA LEU A 93 5.84 -7.25 2.94
C LEU A 93 5.85 -8.18 1.71
N ALA A 94 4.77 -8.92 1.45
CA ALA A 94 4.66 -9.72 0.24
C ALA A 94 4.64 -8.86 -1.04
N ALA A 95 4.05 -7.65 -1.00
CA ALA A 95 4.14 -6.70 -2.10
C ALA A 95 5.56 -6.16 -2.26
N CYS A 96 6.27 -5.86 -1.17
CA CYS A 96 7.68 -5.48 -1.20
C CYS A 96 8.57 -6.59 -1.82
N ALA A 97 8.37 -7.85 -1.42
CA ALA A 97 9.10 -8.99 -1.99
C ALA A 97 8.86 -9.11 -3.50
N ARG A 98 7.61 -8.96 -3.93
CA ARG A 98 7.23 -8.96 -5.36
C ARG A 98 7.95 -7.84 -6.13
N LEU A 99 7.91 -6.61 -5.62
CA LEU A 99 8.55 -5.46 -6.29
C LEU A 99 10.08 -5.62 -6.37
N ARG A 100 10.69 -6.21 -5.34
CA ARG A 100 12.13 -6.54 -5.30
C ARG A 100 12.51 -7.79 -6.09
N ASN A 101 11.55 -8.49 -6.69
CA ASN A 101 11.75 -9.76 -7.38
C ASN A 101 12.49 -10.82 -6.52
N VAL A 102 12.10 -10.93 -5.24
CA VAL A 102 12.61 -11.95 -4.31
C VAL A 102 11.47 -12.84 -3.82
N PRO A 103 11.75 -14.09 -3.39
CA PRO A 103 10.72 -14.92 -2.77
C PRO A 103 10.16 -14.25 -1.51
N ARG A 104 8.88 -14.49 -1.18
CA ARG A 104 8.24 -13.97 0.05
C ARG A 104 9.02 -14.35 1.31
N THR A 105 9.61 -15.53 1.31
CA THR A 105 10.43 -16.06 2.40
C THR A 105 11.74 -15.29 2.63
N ALA A 106 12.09 -14.34 1.75
CA ALA A 106 13.17 -13.38 2.02
C ALA A 106 12.77 -12.28 3.02
N LEU A 107 11.46 -12.03 3.19
CA LEU A 107 10.92 -10.98 4.08
C LEU A 107 9.94 -11.52 5.13
N LEU A 108 9.51 -12.78 5.01
CA LEU A 108 8.55 -13.45 5.87
C LEU A 108 9.11 -14.82 6.28
N THR A 109 8.67 -15.37 7.40
CA THR A 109 8.91 -16.78 7.71
C THR A 109 8.21 -17.69 6.70
N ARG A 110 8.53 -18.99 6.69
CA ARG A 110 7.87 -19.94 5.77
C ARG A 110 6.38 -20.02 6.03
N ASP A 111 5.98 -20.05 7.30
CA ASP A 111 4.59 -20.15 7.71
C ASP A 111 3.84 -18.87 7.39
N GLU A 112 4.42 -17.69 7.65
CA GLU A 112 3.84 -16.41 7.26
C GLU A 112 3.65 -16.29 5.74
N ALA A 113 4.66 -16.69 4.97
CA ALA A 113 4.60 -16.69 3.51
C ALA A 113 3.53 -17.66 2.98
N ALA A 114 3.34 -18.81 3.64
CA ALA A 114 2.29 -19.76 3.36
C ALA A 114 0.92 -19.14 3.68
N ALA A 115 0.75 -18.55 4.86
CA ALA A 115 -0.50 -17.92 5.30
C ALA A 115 -0.93 -16.81 4.32
N VAL A 116 0.01 -15.95 3.90
CA VAL A 116 -0.23 -14.94 2.84
C VAL A 116 -0.61 -15.58 1.49
N ALA A 117 -0.13 -16.80 1.19
CA ALA A 117 -0.52 -17.56 0.01
C ALA A 117 -1.89 -18.23 0.14
N GLY A 118 -2.59 -18.08 1.27
CA GLY A 118 -3.83 -18.79 1.57
C GLY A 118 -3.61 -20.25 1.93
N ARG A 119 -2.41 -20.60 2.43
CA ARG A 119 -2.04 -21.95 2.88
C ARG A 119 -1.63 -21.91 4.35
N GLY A 120 -2.13 -22.81 5.18
CA GLY A 120 -1.84 -22.79 6.61
C GLY A 120 -2.70 -21.78 7.37
N ASP A 121 -2.30 -21.49 8.61
CA ASP A 121 -3.10 -20.74 9.57
C ASP A 121 -2.91 -19.22 9.42
N PRO A 122 -3.95 -18.43 9.07
CA PRO A 122 -3.84 -16.98 9.02
C PRO A 122 -3.64 -16.34 10.41
N GLN A 123 -3.98 -17.01 11.53
CA GLN A 123 -3.89 -16.42 12.87
C GLN A 123 -2.46 -16.03 13.25
N ILE A 124 -1.44 -16.70 12.68
CA ILE A 124 -0.02 -16.35 12.90
C ILE A 124 0.35 -14.95 12.39
N LEU A 125 -0.51 -14.35 11.55
CA LEU A 125 -0.33 -13.00 11.01
C LEU A 125 -1.03 -11.94 11.86
N ARG A 126 -1.72 -12.31 12.94
CA ARG A 126 -2.15 -11.32 13.93
C ARG A 126 -0.89 -10.71 14.52
N GLY A 127 -0.71 -9.40 14.34
CA GLY A 127 0.32 -8.69 15.09
C GLY A 127 -0.05 -8.66 16.57
N ASP A 128 0.96 -8.56 17.43
CA ASP A 128 0.73 -8.20 18.83
C ASP A 128 0.14 -6.78 18.84
N ALA A 129 -1.02 -6.62 19.48
CA ALA A 129 -1.72 -5.35 19.62
C ALA A 129 -1.01 -4.44 20.65
#